data_AF-A0A6F8TQQ5-F1
#
_entry.id   AF-A0A6F8TQQ5-F1
#
_cell.length_a   1.000
_cell.length_b   1.000
_cell.length_c   1.000
_cell.angle_alpha   90.00
_cell.angle_beta   90.00
_cell.angle_gamma   90.00
#
_symmetry.space_group_name_H-M   'P 1'
#
loop_
_entity.id
_entity.type
_entity.pdbx_description
1 polymer ?
#
loop_
_entity_poly.entity_id
_entity_poly.type
_entity_poly.pdbx_seq_one_letter_code
_entity_poly.pdbx_strand_id
1 'polypeptide(L)' 'MEYHLGDKVLYDEEEYVVFWIYESGFIEITSDILNNCKLVHYSEVIVVRE' A
#
# COMPACT_ATOMS: atom_id res chain seq x y z
N MET A 1 -1.95 -10.79 8.32
CA MET A 1 -1.66 -9.37 8.61
C MET A 1 -2.79 -8.59 7.98
N GLU A 2 -3.54 -7.82 8.77
CA GLU A 2 -4.58 -6.95 8.25
C GLU A 2 -3.95 -5.60 7.90
N TYR A 3 -4.15 -5.16 6.67
CA TYR A 3 -3.80 -3.81 6.21
C TYR A 3 -4.99 -2.91 6.45
N HIS A 4 -4.75 -1.65 6.76
CA HIS A 4 -5.78 -0.62 6.86
C HIS A 4 -5.55 0.49 5.85
N LEU A 5 -6.64 1.14 5.44
CA LEU A 5 -6.56 2.37 4.65
C LEU A 5 -5.77 3.42 5.44
N GLY A 6 -4.78 4.03 4.81
CA GLY A 6 -3.88 4.97 5.45
C GLY A 6 -2.61 4.35 6.06
N ASP A 7 -2.47 3.02 6.09
CA ASP A 7 -1.21 2.39 6.53
C ASP A 7 -0.05 2.80 5.61
N LYS A 8 1.10 3.10 6.20
CA LYS A 8 2.35 3.31 5.46
C LYS A 8 2.96 1.96 5.12
N VAL A 9 3.33 1.78 3.86
CA VAL A 9 3.94 0.54 3.35
C VAL A 9 5.15 0.87 2.50
N LEU A 10 6.17 0.02 2.55
CA LEU A 10 7.31 0.05 1.66
C LEU A 10 7.05 -0.87 0.47
N TYR A 11 7.24 -0.32 -0.73
CA TYR A 11 7.23 -1.05 -2.00
C TYR A 11 8.44 -0.60 -2.81
N ASP A 12 9.30 -1.52 -3.20
CA ASP A 12 10.51 -1.22 -3.99
C ASP A 12 11.42 -0.15 -3.35
N GLU A 13 11.66 -0.24 -2.03
CA GLU A 13 12.46 0.71 -1.23
C GLU A 13 11.88 2.14 -1.13
N GLU A 14 10.68 2.37 -1.66
CA GLU A 14 9.95 3.64 -1.57
C GLU A 14 8.73 3.52 -0.64
N GLU A 15 8.40 4.60 0.08
CA GLU A 15 7.25 4.67 0.97
C GLU A 15 5.97 5.08 0.22
N TYR A 16 4.90 4.36 0.50
CA TYR A 16 3.56 4.61 -0.02
C TYR A 16 2.53 4.50 1.10
N VAL A 17 1.32 4.95 0.81
CA VAL A 17 0.16 4.83 1.70
C VAL A 17 -0.89 3.93 1.05
N VAL A 18 -1.48 3.03 1.82
CA VAL A 18 -2.59 2.19 1.35
C VAL A 18 -3.81 3.06 1.08
N PHE A 19 -4.20 3.15 -0.19
CA PHE A 19 -5.35 3.90 -0.68
C PHE A 19 -6.61 3.04 -0.79
N TRP A 20 -6.46 1.77 -1.17
CA TRP A 20 -7.57 0.82 -1.28
C TRP A 20 -7.13 -0.62 -0.99
N ILE A 21 -8.05 -1.46 -0.51
CA ILE A 21 -7.81 -2.87 -0.20
C ILE A 21 -8.86 -3.71 -0.90
N TYR A 22 -8.41 -4.70 -1.67
CA TYR A 22 -9.27 -5.65 -2.37
C TYR A 22 -9.31 -6.99 -1.62
N GLU A 23 -10.48 -7.64 -1.60
CA GLU A 23 -10.65 -8.98 -1.02
C GLU A 23 -9.80 -10.06 -1.73
N SER A 24 -9.32 -9.77 -2.94
CA SER A 24 -8.45 -10.63 -3.74
C SER A 24 -6.99 -10.69 -3.26
N GLY A 25 -6.62 -9.95 -2.20
CA GLY A 25 -5.24 -9.87 -1.70
C GLY A 25 -4.37 -8.80 -2.39
N PHE A 26 -5.00 -7.92 -3.17
CA PHE A 26 -4.33 -6.77 -3.75
C PHE A 26 -4.67 -5.51 -2.97
N ILE A 27 -3.75 -4.56 -2.97
CA ILE A 27 -3.93 -3.25 -2.38
C ILE A 27 -3.49 -2.19 -3.40
N GLU A 28 -4.19 -1.06 -3.42
CA GLU A 28 -3.69 0.13 -4.08
C GLU A 28 -2.88 0.95 -3.09
N ILE A 29 -1.68 1.30 -3.50
CA ILE A 29 -0.77 2.14 -2.75
C ILE A 29 -0.52 3.43 -3.53
N THR A 30 -0.38 4.55 -2.85
CA THR A 30 -0.08 5.84 -3.47
C THR A 30 0.96 6.60 -2.67
N SER A 31 1.89 7.25 -3.36
CA SER A 31 2.90 8.14 -2.76
C SER A 31 2.46 9.60 -2.76
N ASP A 32 1.44 9.95 -3.55
CA ASP A 32 0.89 11.31 -3.63
C ASP A 32 -0.62 11.25 -3.88
N ILE A 33 -1.39 12.15 -3.26
CA ILE A 33 -2.86 12.14 -3.29
C ILE A 33 -3.40 12.32 -4.73
N LEU A 34 -2.59 12.83 -5.67
CA LEU A 34 -3.12 13.37 -6.92
C LEU A 34 -3.01 12.51 -8.18
N ASN A 35 -2.14 11.50 -8.32
CA ASN A 35 -2.11 10.73 -9.59
C ASN A 35 -1.23 9.46 -9.69
N ASN A 36 -0.68 8.89 -8.61
CA ASN A 36 0.28 7.78 -8.73
C ASN A 36 -0.09 6.55 -7.89
N CYS A 37 -1.28 6.01 -8.15
CA CYS A 37 -1.74 4.76 -7.56
C CYS A 37 -1.09 3.55 -8.25
N LYS A 38 -0.52 2.64 -7.46
CA LYS A 38 0.00 1.36 -7.91
C LYS A 38 -0.83 0.24 -7.30
N LEU A 39 -1.24 -0.72 -8.11
CA LEU A 39 -1.90 -1.94 -7.63
C LEU A 39 -0.82 -3.00 -7.39
N VAL A 40 -0.70 -3.48 -6.16
CA VAL A 40 0.33 -4.44 -5.74
C VAL A 40 -0.29 -5.53 -4.87
N HIS A 41 0.29 -6.72 -4.85
CA HIS A 41 -0.15 -7.76 -3.92
C HIS A 41 0.37 -7.45 -2.52
N TYR A 42 -0.40 -7.74 -1.47
CA TYR A 42 0.02 -7.41 -0.10
C TYR A 42 1.37 -8.06 0.29
N SER A 43 1.73 -9.18 -0.33
CA SER A 43 2.99 -9.87 -0.07
C SER A 43 4.22 -9.16 -0.66
N GLU A 44 4.01 -8.22 -1.58
CA GLU A 44 5.07 -7.43 -2.21
C GLU A 44 5.42 -6.18 -1.40
N VAL A 45 4.62 -5.87 -0.37
CA VAL A 45 4.81 -4.68 0.46
C VAL A 45 5.08 -5.03 1.91
N ILE A 46 5.77 -4.13 2.60
CA ILE A 46 6.09 -4.27 4.02
C ILE A 46 5.43 -3.12 4.78
N VAL A 47 4.59 -3.43 5.77
CA VAL A 47 3.99 -2.39 6.62
C VAL A 47 5.05 -1.72 7.48
N VAL A 48 5.13 -0.39 7.41
CA VAL A 48 5.98 0.43 8.27
C VAL A 48 5.16 0.79 9.51
N ARG A 49 5.49 0.19 10.65
CA ARG A 49 4.92 0.55 11.95
C ARG A 49 5.89 1.47 12.67
N GLU A 50 5.45 2.69 12.98
CA GLU A 50 6.12 3.58 13.94
C GLU A 50 5.93 3.08 15.37
#